data_AF-B8BAK2-F1
#
_entry.id   AF-B8BAK2-F1
#
_cell.length_a   1.000
_cell.length_b   1.000
_cell.length_c   1.000
_cell.angle_alpha   90.00
_cell.angle_beta   90.00
_cell.angle_gamma   90.00
#
_symmetry.space_group_name_H-M   'P 1'
#
loop_
_entity.id
_entity.type
_entity.pdbx_description
1 polymer ?
#
loop_
_entity_poly.entity_id
_entity_poly.type
_entity_poly.pdbx_seq_one_letter_code
_entity_poly.pdbx_strand_id
1 'polypeptide(L)'
;MAFLRAAAAADLVRRHRRVPHASLILHPALLPPPPPPSMESFPDGPSTPGPVAQNDIFAATPCHRHRHRRWPRPLIPISSSSYDSSGARLPATVSLYSHLSSTSWGAGGDSTPPHQSPPAPPPPSPWVDRWVPLAARPYAMLARIDKPVGTWLLAWPSFWSIAMAAMPGELPDMRMLALFACGSVLIRGAGCTINDLLDRDIDRKVERTKSRPLASGILTPTQGVGFLGFQLLLGLPILLQLNNLSQILGVFSLLLVFSYPLMKRFTYWPQAYLGLVFNWGALIGWAAMKGTIDPAIILPLYTAGICWTLVYDTIYAHQDKEDDVKIGVKSTALRFGDSTKPWISGFGAACIANLALSGYNADLAWPYYPFLATASAHLAWQVSTVDLSDRLDCNRKFVSNKWFGALIFGGILCGRLVS
;
A
#
# COMPACT_ATOMS: atom_id res chain seq x y z
N MET A 1 16.55 -37.47 -7.85
CA MET A 1 16.06 -38.53 -8.76
C MET A 1 14.59 -38.40 -9.21
N ALA A 2 13.76 -37.53 -8.61
CA ALA A 2 12.37 -37.33 -9.05
C ALA A 2 12.22 -36.54 -10.37
N PHE A 3 13.18 -35.66 -10.70
CA PHE A 3 13.13 -34.80 -11.89
C PHE A 3 13.35 -35.55 -13.22
N LEU A 4 14.10 -36.66 -13.21
CA LEU A 4 14.36 -37.48 -14.40
C LEU A 4 13.19 -38.41 -14.76
N ARG A 5 12.27 -38.70 -13.83
CA ARG A 5 11.08 -39.53 -14.09
C ARG A 5 9.94 -38.74 -14.75
N ALA A 6 9.88 -37.42 -14.56
CA ALA A 6 8.87 -36.57 -15.19
C ALA A 6 9.15 -36.31 -16.68
N ALA A 7 10.44 -36.22 -17.07
CA ALA A 7 10.82 -36.02 -18.47
C ALA A 7 10.56 -37.26 -19.35
N ALA A 8 10.71 -38.48 -18.80
CA ALA A 8 10.44 -39.72 -19.52
C ALA A 8 8.92 -39.96 -19.76
N ALA A 9 8.05 -39.47 -18.88
CA ALA A 9 6.60 -39.58 -19.05
C ALA A 9 6.05 -38.64 -20.14
N ALA A 10 6.68 -37.47 -20.35
CA ALA A 10 6.28 -36.53 -21.39
C ALA A 10 6.64 -37.01 -22.81
N ASP A 11 7.71 -37.79 -22.96
CA ASP A 11 8.16 -38.29 -24.27
C ASP A 11 7.36 -39.51 -24.74
N LEU A 12 6.81 -40.29 -23.81
CA LEU A 12 5.94 -41.44 -24.11
C LEU A 12 4.56 -41.01 -24.65
N VAL A 13 4.02 -39.89 -24.16
CA VAL A 13 2.74 -39.32 -24.60
C VAL A 13 2.85 -38.69 -26.00
N ARG A 14 4.03 -38.21 -26.39
CA ARG A 14 4.28 -37.67 -27.74
C ARG A 14 4.34 -38.73 -28.84
N ARG A 15 4.78 -39.95 -28.52
CA ARG A 15 4.92 -41.04 -29.52
C ARG A 15 3.60 -41.74 -29.87
N HIS A 16 2.56 -41.59 -29.05
CA HIS A 16 1.24 -42.21 -29.30
C HIS A 16 0.25 -41.36 -30.13
N ARG A 17 0.64 -40.18 -30.62
CA ARG A 17 -0.20 -39.31 -31.48
C ARG A 17 0.26 -39.23 -32.93
N ARG A 18 0.62 -40.36 -33.54
CA ARG A 18 0.71 -40.46 -35.01
C ARG A 18 -0.05 -41.68 -35.50
N VAL A 19 -1.27 -41.44 -35.98
CA VAL A 19 -2.01 -42.34 -36.87
C VAL A 19 -2.14 -41.58 -38.21
N PRO A 20 -1.86 -42.20 -39.36
CA PRO A 20 -1.92 -41.53 -40.66
C PRO A 20 -3.35 -41.54 -41.20
N HIS A 21 -3.87 -40.38 -41.63
CA HIS A 21 -5.10 -40.32 -42.40
C HIS A 21 -4.76 -40.32 -43.90
N ALA A 22 -5.33 -41.31 -44.58
CA ALA A 22 -5.31 -41.48 -46.02
C ALA A 22 -6.10 -40.39 -46.75
N SER A 23 -5.60 -40.02 -47.93
CA SER A 23 -6.16 -39.07 -48.88
C SER A 23 -7.56 -39.46 -49.36
N LEU A 24 -8.49 -38.51 -49.38
CA LEU A 24 -9.73 -38.61 -50.15
C LEU A 24 -10.02 -37.24 -50.78
N ILE A 25 -9.88 -37.22 -52.10
CA ILE A 25 -10.10 -36.11 -53.01
C ILE A 25 -11.62 -35.97 -53.23
N LEU A 26 -12.18 -34.78 -53.03
CA LEU A 26 -13.52 -34.40 -53.51
C LEU A 26 -13.49 -32.92 -53.95
N HIS A 27 -14.01 -32.69 -55.16
CA HIS A 27 -14.07 -31.43 -55.91
C HIS A 27 -14.95 -30.34 -55.25
N PRO A 28 -14.73 -29.04 -55.56
CA PRO A 28 -15.51 -27.93 -55.04
C PRO A 28 -16.73 -27.62 -55.93
N ALA A 29 -17.90 -27.42 -55.31
CA ALA A 29 -19.10 -26.90 -55.96
C ALA A 29 -19.53 -25.58 -55.29
N LEU A 30 -19.38 -24.49 -56.05
CA LEU A 30 -20.26 -23.32 -56.21
C LEU A 30 -20.95 -22.74 -54.95
N LEU A 31 -20.41 -21.62 -54.46
CA LEU A 31 -21.14 -20.62 -53.67
C LEU A 31 -21.58 -19.45 -54.59
N PRO A 32 -22.80 -18.91 -54.43
CA PRO A 32 -23.27 -17.76 -55.21
C PRO A 32 -22.69 -16.41 -54.70
N PRO A 33 -22.54 -15.40 -55.56
CA PRO A 33 -21.95 -14.11 -55.21
C PRO A 33 -22.91 -13.16 -54.45
N PRO A 34 -22.37 -12.20 -53.67
CA PRO A 34 -23.17 -11.24 -52.90
C PRO A 34 -23.77 -10.12 -53.77
N PRO A 35 -24.86 -9.45 -53.32
CA PRO A 35 -25.54 -8.39 -54.06
C PRO A 35 -24.76 -7.06 -54.07
N PRO A 36 -24.95 -6.20 -55.09
CA PRO A 36 -24.24 -4.93 -55.24
C PRO A 36 -24.76 -3.82 -54.32
N PRO A 37 -23.93 -2.82 -53.97
CA PRO A 37 -24.31 -1.72 -53.08
C PRO A 37 -25.20 -0.66 -53.77
N SER A 38 -26.20 -0.18 -53.04
CA SER A 38 -27.07 0.93 -53.43
C SER A 38 -26.37 2.29 -53.29
N MET A 39 -26.46 3.11 -54.34
CA MET A 39 -26.05 4.52 -54.36
C MET A 39 -26.87 5.34 -53.36
N GLU A 40 -26.22 5.96 -52.39
CA GLU A 40 -26.76 7.11 -51.67
C GLU A 40 -26.11 8.40 -52.19
N SER A 41 -26.99 9.33 -52.54
CA SER A 41 -26.78 10.66 -53.05
C SER A 41 -26.18 11.61 -52.00
N PHE A 42 -25.06 12.25 -52.33
CA PHE A 42 -24.58 13.47 -51.69
C PHE A 42 -25.15 14.70 -52.44
N PRO A 43 -25.57 15.78 -51.75
CA PRO A 43 -25.70 17.08 -52.37
C PRO A 43 -24.44 17.94 -52.17
N ASP A 44 -24.00 18.53 -53.27
CA ASP A 44 -22.99 19.58 -53.37
C ASP A 44 -23.44 20.90 -52.68
N GLY A 45 -22.46 21.65 -52.16
CA GLY A 45 -22.59 23.06 -51.82
C GLY A 45 -21.23 23.77 -51.74
N PRO A 46 -21.07 25.01 -52.25
CA PRO A 46 -19.82 25.49 -52.84
C PRO A 46 -19.02 26.50 -51.99
N SER A 47 -17.82 26.79 -52.51
CA SER A 47 -16.70 27.62 -52.04
C SER A 47 -16.86 29.16 -52.13
N THR A 48 -16.47 29.87 -51.03
CA THR A 48 -15.69 31.16 -50.86
C THR A 48 -16.06 32.45 -51.67
N PRO A 49 -15.51 33.70 -51.44
CA PRO A 49 -14.39 34.21 -50.58
C PRO A 49 -14.51 35.60 -49.86
N GLY A 50 -13.70 35.81 -48.78
CA GLY A 50 -12.91 37.00 -48.31
C GLY A 50 -13.55 38.40 -48.01
N PRO A 51 -12.79 39.43 -47.52
CA PRO A 51 -11.57 39.46 -46.67
C PRO A 51 -11.60 40.59 -45.57
N VAL A 52 -10.41 40.94 -45.01
CA VAL A 52 -9.96 42.14 -44.21
C VAL A 52 -9.46 41.76 -42.80
N ALA A 53 -8.15 41.51 -42.62
CA ALA A 53 -7.06 42.43 -42.21
C ALA A 53 -7.08 42.77 -40.69
N GLN A 54 -5.99 42.87 -39.92
CA GLN A 54 -4.55 42.89 -40.17
C GLN A 54 -3.80 42.82 -38.82
N ASN A 55 -2.52 42.45 -38.88
CA ASN A 55 -1.42 42.67 -37.92
C ASN A 55 -1.35 41.74 -36.69
N ASP A 56 -0.21 41.23 -36.25
CA ASP A 56 1.14 41.02 -36.81
C ASP A 56 1.83 40.06 -35.81
N ILE A 57 2.31 38.90 -36.26
CA ILE A 57 3.74 38.53 -36.38
C ILE A 57 4.44 38.34 -35.02
N PHE A 58 4.61 37.08 -34.56
CA PHE A 58 5.82 36.21 -34.70
C PHE A 58 7.06 36.79 -33.99
N ALA A 59 7.96 36.06 -33.31
CA ALA A 59 8.10 34.67 -32.92
C ALA A 59 9.44 34.53 -32.14
N ALA A 60 9.66 33.32 -31.61
CA ALA A 60 10.94 32.63 -31.44
C ALA A 60 11.86 32.98 -30.23
N THR A 61 11.89 32.02 -29.30
CA THR A 61 13.02 31.37 -28.56
C THR A 61 14.42 31.40 -29.25
N PRO A 62 15.57 30.99 -28.64
CA PRO A 62 15.85 30.46 -27.26
C PRO A 62 17.23 30.84 -26.60
N CYS A 63 17.44 30.35 -25.37
CA CYS A 63 18.69 29.79 -24.79
C CYS A 63 19.79 30.67 -24.10
N HIS A 64 20.38 30.05 -23.06
CA HIS A 64 21.58 30.39 -22.25
C HIS A 64 21.44 31.58 -21.26
N ARG A 65 21.95 31.57 -20.02
CA ARG A 65 23.23 31.05 -19.51
C ARG A 65 23.27 31.08 -17.97
N HIS A 66 24.06 30.19 -17.38
CA HIS A 66 24.49 30.16 -15.98
C HIS A 66 24.85 31.53 -15.36
N ARG A 67 24.47 31.73 -14.09
CA ARG A 67 25.28 32.54 -13.16
C ARG A 67 25.21 32.01 -11.73
N HIS A 68 26.37 31.60 -11.22
CA HIS A 68 26.69 31.42 -9.81
C HIS A 68 26.46 32.71 -9.02
N ARG A 69 25.88 32.63 -7.82
CA ARG A 69 26.19 33.57 -6.73
C ARG A 69 26.31 32.84 -5.40
N ARG A 70 27.48 33.04 -4.77
CA ARG A 70 27.89 32.61 -3.43
C ARG A 70 27.21 33.47 -2.35
N TRP A 71 27.12 32.87 -1.17
CA TRP A 71 26.73 33.38 0.16
C TRP A 71 27.34 34.73 0.56
N PRO A 72 26.75 35.41 1.56
CA PRO A 72 27.27 35.27 2.93
C PRO A 72 26.21 35.27 4.05
N ARG A 73 26.47 34.49 5.12
CA ARG A 73 26.21 34.83 6.54
C ARG A 73 27.60 35.20 7.15
N PRO A 74 27.76 35.73 8.39
CA PRO A 74 26.82 35.92 9.52
C PRO A 74 26.97 37.29 10.22
N LEU A 75 26.13 37.65 11.21
CA LEU A 75 26.55 38.50 12.34
C LEU A 75 25.74 38.20 13.62
N ILE A 76 26.47 37.96 14.70
CA ILE A 76 26.08 37.99 16.12
C ILE A 76 26.27 39.44 16.61
N PRO A 77 25.54 39.90 17.65
CA PRO A 77 26.21 40.68 18.68
C PRO A 77 25.91 40.20 20.11
N ILE A 78 26.93 40.36 20.96
CA ILE A 78 26.97 40.11 22.40
C ILE A 78 26.83 41.46 23.14
N SER A 79 26.01 41.46 24.20
CA SER A 79 25.96 42.28 25.44
C SER A 79 26.07 43.82 25.41
N SER A 80 25.18 44.52 26.13
CA SER A 80 25.42 44.98 27.52
C SER A 80 24.34 45.96 28.03
N SER A 81 24.26 46.04 29.37
CA SER A 81 23.69 47.10 30.22
C SER A 81 22.22 47.02 30.69
N SER A 82 22.15 46.91 32.02
CA SER A 82 21.04 46.88 32.97
C SER A 82 20.45 48.26 33.31
N TYR A 83 19.19 48.27 33.77
CA TYR A 83 18.69 49.16 34.83
C TYR A 83 17.68 48.37 35.69
N ASP A 84 17.97 48.32 36.99
CA ASP A 84 17.06 47.92 38.08
C ASP A 84 16.80 49.17 38.93
N SER A 85 15.58 49.32 39.42
CA SER A 85 15.19 50.39 40.33
C SER A 85 14.38 49.82 41.50
N SER A 86 15.02 49.90 42.68
CA SER A 86 14.46 49.79 44.04
C SER A 86 14.42 48.36 44.61
N GLY A 87 15.22 47.92 45.59
CA GLY A 87 16.16 48.62 46.47
C GLY A 87 16.17 47.95 47.85
N ALA A 88 17.21 47.17 48.18
CA ALA A 88 17.69 46.91 49.55
C ALA A 88 19.02 46.14 49.52
N ARG A 89 19.94 46.48 50.42
CA ARG A 89 21.39 46.19 50.39
C ARG A 89 21.84 45.07 51.34
N LEU A 90 22.81 44.27 50.85
CA LEU A 90 24.08 43.77 51.46
C LEU A 90 24.06 42.82 52.70
N PRO A 91 25.16 42.09 53.02
CA PRO A 91 26.47 41.95 52.33
C PRO A 91 26.93 40.50 52.06
N ALA A 92 28.03 40.39 51.31
CA ALA A 92 28.78 39.18 51.02
C ALA A 92 29.79 38.84 52.14
N THR A 93 29.97 37.56 52.45
CA THR A 93 31.25 37.02 52.96
C THR A 93 31.49 35.59 52.50
N VAL A 94 32.73 35.39 52.07
CA VAL A 94 33.49 34.18 51.73
C VAL A 94 33.57 33.19 52.90
N SER A 95 33.53 31.87 52.64
CA SER A 95 34.38 30.81 53.27
C SER A 95 33.92 29.43 52.73
N LEU A 96 34.65 28.72 51.87
CA LEU A 96 35.81 27.85 52.13
C LEU A 96 35.66 26.87 53.32
N TYR A 97 35.46 25.60 52.95
CA TYR A 97 35.95 24.34 53.53
C TYR A 97 35.82 24.00 55.02
N SER A 98 35.32 22.76 55.23
CA SER A 98 35.65 21.76 56.27
C SER A 98 35.29 22.10 57.74
N HIS A 99 34.64 21.24 58.53
CA HIS A 99 35.02 19.86 58.84
C HIS A 99 33.85 19.09 59.51
N LEU A 100 33.77 17.79 59.19
CA LEU A 100 33.66 16.61 60.09
C LEU A 100 32.73 16.72 61.33
N SER A 101 31.88 15.76 61.69
CA SER A 101 31.94 14.30 61.51
C SER A 101 30.70 13.70 62.17
N SER A 102 30.12 12.66 61.57
CA SER A 102 29.72 11.47 62.33
C SER A 102 29.75 10.26 61.39
N THR A 103 30.66 9.35 61.71
CA THR A 103 30.87 8.07 61.07
C THR A 103 29.91 7.07 61.67
N SER A 104 29.16 6.34 60.84
CA SER A 104 28.65 5.01 61.18
C SER A 104 28.91 4.08 60.00
N TRP A 105 29.77 3.10 60.24
CA TRP A 105 30.11 2.03 59.33
C TRP A 105 28.94 1.05 59.18
N GLY A 106 28.70 0.56 57.96
CA GLY A 106 27.73 -0.50 57.68
C GLY A 106 27.77 -0.99 56.25
N ALA A 107 28.53 -2.08 56.04
CA ALA A 107 28.40 -3.16 55.06
C ALA A 107 27.94 -2.87 53.60
N GLY A 108 28.74 -3.37 52.65
CA GLY A 108 28.43 -3.38 51.23
C GLY A 108 27.12 -4.10 50.88
N GLY A 109 26.41 -3.53 49.92
CA GLY A 109 25.20 -4.10 49.31
C GLY A 109 25.24 -3.87 47.81
N ASP A 110 25.00 -4.95 47.07
CA ASP A 110 24.92 -5.07 45.62
C ASP A 110 24.30 -3.86 44.90
N SER A 111 25.03 -3.32 43.92
CA SER A 111 24.46 -2.50 42.87
C SER A 111 23.67 -3.39 41.91
N THR A 112 22.46 -3.78 42.31
CA THR A 112 21.47 -4.35 41.40
C THR A 112 21.03 -3.25 40.43
N PRO A 113 21.09 -3.46 39.11
CA PRO A 113 20.56 -2.49 38.17
C PRO A 113 19.04 -2.33 38.40
N PRO A 114 18.48 -1.12 38.24
CA PRO A 114 17.07 -0.89 38.49
C PRO A 114 16.24 -1.81 37.60
N HIS A 115 15.33 -2.57 38.24
CA HIS A 115 14.29 -3.33 37.57
C HIS A 115 13.55 -2.40 36.60
N GLN A 116 13.79 -2.58 35.29
CA GLN A 116 12.96 -1.96 34.27
C GLN A 116 11.57 -2.60 34.37
N SER A 117 10.60 -1.85 34.88
CA SER A 117 9.19 -2.22 34.82
C SER A 117 8.84 -2.58 33.36
N PRO A 118 8.11 -3.67 33.11
CA PRO A 118 7.69 -4.01 31.76
C PRO A 118 6.95 -2.81 31.14
N PRO A 119 7.21 -2.48 29.87
CA PRO A 119 6.61 -1.32 29.22
C PRO A 119 5.09 -1.42 29.30
N ALA A 120 4.44 -0.28 29.59
CA ALA A 120 2.99 -0.20 29.68
C ALA A 120 2.34 -0.79 28.41
N PRO A 121 1.31 -1.64 28.56
CA PRO A 121 0.66 -2.24 27.42
C PRO A 121 0.07 -1.17 26.50
N PRO A 122 0.00 -1.44 25.18
CA PRO A 122 -0.65 -0.54 24.23
C PRO A 122 -2.08 -0.19 24.68
N PRO A 123 -2.57 1.02 24.36
CA PRO A 123 -3.91 1.42 24.74
C PRO A 123 -4.96 0.42 24.22
N PRO A 124 -5.95 0.06 25.05
CA PRO A 124 -6.85 -1.06 24.78
C PRO A 124 -7.70 -0.83 23.53
N SER A 125 -7.88 -1.87 22.72
CA SER A 125 -8.96 -1.92 21.74
C SER A 125 -10.19 -2.50 22.44
N PRO A 126 -11.27 -1.72 22.65
CA PRO A 126 -12.37 -2.11 23.55
C PRO A 126 -13.02 -3.45 23.19
N TRP A 127 -12.96 -3.85 21.92
CA TRP A 127 -13.58 -5.08 21.46
C TRP A 127 -12.64 -6.28 21.54
N VAL A 128 -11.34 -6.13 21.33
CA VAL A 128 -10.38 -7.24 21.48
C VAL A 128 -10.34 -7.67 22.94
N ASP A 129 -10.32 -6.70 23.86
CA ASP A 129 -10.35 -7.02 25.29
C ASP A 129 -11.67 -7.65 25.73
N ARG A 130 -12.79 -7.33 25.06
CA ARG A 130 -14.11 -7.89 25.37
C ARG A 130 -14.28 -9.32 24.88
N TRP A 131 -13.78 -9.65 23.70
CA TRP A 131 -14.11 -10.90 23.01
C TRP A 131 -12.95 -11.89 22.87
N VAL A 132 -11.70 -11.46 23.02
CA VAL A 132 -10.52 -12.32 22.86
C VAL A 132 -10.01 -12.79 24.23
N PRO A 133 -9.87 -14.12 24.46
CA PRO A 133 -9.30 -14.66 25.68
C PRO A 133 -7.93 -14.06 25.98
N LEU A 134 -7.62 -13.83 27.26
CA LEU A 134 -6.38 -13.18 27.72
C LEU A 134 -5.11 -13.78 27.08
N ALA A 135 -5.02 -15.11 26.99
CA ALA A 135 -3.88 -15.82 26.39
C ALA A 135 -3.71 -15.56 24.88
N ALA A 136 -4.80 -15.25 24.16
CA ALA A 136 -4.79 -15.00 22.72
C ALA A 136 -4.60 -13.53 22.35
N ARG A 137 -4.73 -12.59 23.31
CA ARG A 137 -4.64 -11.14 23.04
C ARG A 137 -3.30 -10.73 22.42
N PRO A 138 -2.12 -11.19 22.91
CA PRO A 138 -0.86 -10.81 22.29
C PRO A 138 -0.75 -11.25 20.83
N TYR A 139 -1.31 -12.42 20.48
CA TYR A 139 -1.36 -12.92 19.11
C TYR A 139 -2.35 -12.14 18.24
N ALA A 140 -3.50 -11.75 18.78
CA ALA A 140 -4.46 -10.89 18.09
C ALA A 140 -3.85 -9.52 17.78
N MET A 141 -3.11 -8.92 18.72
CA MET A 141 -2.38 -7.67 18.49
C MET A 141 -1.23 -7.83 17.49
N LEU A 142 -0.53 -8.97 17.54
CA LEU A 142 0.54 -9.28 16.58
C LEU A 142 -0.01 -9.38 15.15
N ALA A 143 -1.16 -10.02 14.97
CA ALA A 143 -1.88 -10.10 13.70
C ALA A 143 -2.63 -8.80 13.32
N ARG A 144 -2.56 -7.74 14.15
CA ARG A 144 -3.27 -6.47 13.97
C ARG A 144 -4.79 -6.61 13.84
N ILE A 145 -5.34 -7.61 14.52
CA ILE A 145 -6.79 -7.83 14.55
C ILE A 145 -7.49 -6.61 15.15
N ASP A 146 -6.88 -5.94 16.13
CA ASP A 146 -7.33 -4.69 16.73
C ASP A 146 -7.45 -3.51 15.74
N LYS A 147 -6.70 -3.53 14.63
CA LYS A 147 -6.60 -2.46 13.63
C LYS A 147 -6.99 -2.96 12.24
N PRO A 148 -8.29 -3.16 11.96
CA PRO A 148 -8.77 -3.87 10.78
C PRO A 148 -8.56 -3.14 9.45
N VAL A 149 -8.18 -1.85 9.47
CA VAL A 149 -8.00 -1.05 8.25
C VAL A 149 -7.01 -1.71 7.30
N GLY A 150 -5.89 -2.25 7.79
CA GLY A 150 -4.93 -2.94 6.92
C GLY A 150 -5.51 -4.16 6.20
N THR A 151 -6.45 -4.86 6.84
CA THR A 151 -7.16 -6.00 6.22
C THR A 151 -8.07 -5.53 5.10
N TRP A 152 -8.81 -4.43 5.31
CA TRP A 152 -9.63 -3.83 4.26
C TRP A 152 -8.80 -3.39 3.06
N LEU A 153 -7.67 -2.72 3.31
CA LEU A 153 -6.78 -2.26 2.24
C LEU A 153 -6.18 -3.41 1.42
N LEU A 154 -5.96 -4.58 2.05
CA LEU A 154 -5.52 -5.80 1.36
C LEU A 154 -6.68 -6.47 0.60
N ALA A 155 -7.91 -6.40 1.12
CA ALA A 155 -9.08 -7.06 0.54
C ALA A 155 -9.64 -6.32 -0.68
N TRP A 156 -9.65 -4.98 -0.66
CA TRP A 156 -10.28 -4.18 -1.71
C TRP A 156 -9.79 -4.48 -3.12
N PRO A 157 -8.47 -4.55 -3.40
CA PRO A 157 -7.97 -4.87 -4.74
C PRO A 157 -8.48 -6.24 -5.26
N SER A 158 -8.59 -7.23 -4.38
CA SER A 158 -9.20 -8.52 -4.72
C SER A 158 -10.67 -8.41 -5.03
N PHE A 159 -11.43 -7.68 -4.20
CA PHE A 159 -12.86 -7.51 -4.41
C PHE A 159 -13.18 -6.73 -5.68
N TRP A 160 -12.43 -5.66 -5.96
CA TRP A 160 -12.54 -4.92 -7.22
C TRP A 160 -12.36 -5.85 -8.42
N SER A 161 -11.30 -6.67 -8.38
CA SER A 161 -11.00 -7.57 -9.47
C SER A 161 -12.02 -8.70 -9.62
N ILE A 162 -12.52 -9.28 -8.54
CA ILE A 162 -13.56 -10.32 -8.57
C ILE A 162 -14.86 -9.75 -9.14
N ALA A 163 -15.26 -8.56 -8.71
CA ALA A 163 -16.46 -7.89 -9.21
C ALA A 163 -16.32 -7.43 -10.67
N MET A 164 -15.16 -6.91 -11.07
CA MET A 164 -14.89 -6.60 -12.48
C MET A 164 -14.94 -7.86 -13.36
N ALA A 165 -14.55 -9.02 -12.84
CA ALA A 165 -14.56 -10.28 -13.58
C ALA A 165 -15.96 -10.95 -13.69
N ALA A 166 -16.96 -10.46 -12.96
CA ALA A 166 -18.33 -10.99 -13.06
C ALA A 166 -18.92 -10.77 -14.47
N MET A 167 -19.91 -11.58 -14.85
CA MET A 167 -20.59 -11.41 -16.13
C MET A 167 -21.47 -10.15 -16.11
N PRO A 168 -21.69 -9.48 -17.26
CA PRO A 168 -22.63 -8.36 -17.36
C PRO A 168 -24.00 -8.73 -16.81
N GLY A 169 -24.60 -7.85 -16.01
CA GLY A 169 -25.89 -8.08 -15.34
C GLY A 169 -25.84 -8.98 -14.10
N GLU A 170 -24.68 -9.52 -13.72
CA GLU A 170 -24.56 -10.44 -12.58
C GLU A 170 -23.82 -9.85 -11.38
N LEU A 171 -24.15 -10.38 -10.20
CA LEU A 171 -23.40 -10.11 -8.97
C LEU A 171 -22.06 -10.86 -8.96
N PRO A 172 -21.04 -10.35 -8.27
CA PRO A 172 -19.80 -11.09 -8.04
C PRO A 172 -20.05 -12.42 -7.32
N ASP A 173 -19.18 -13.40 -7.56
CA ASP A 173 -19.22 -14.67 -6.84
C ASP A 173 -18.99 -14.44 -5.34
N MET A 174 -20.06 -14.64 -4.56
CA MET A 174 -20.07 -14.40 -3.11
C MET A 174 -19.16 -15.37 -2.35
N ARG A 175 -18.98 -16.59 -2.86
CA ARG A 175 -18.04 -17.56 -2.28
C ARG A 175 -16.61 -17.05 -2.46
N MET A 176 -16.27 -16.53 -3.65
CA MET A 176 -14.94 -15.96 -3.90
C MET A 176 -14.69 -14.72 -3.05
N LEU A 177 -15.67 -13.82 -2.93
CA LEU A 177 -15.55 -12.68 -2.01
C LEU A 177 -15.32 -13.13 -0.56
N ALA A 178 -16.04 -14.15 -0.08
CA ALA A 178 -15.84 -14.69 1.27
C ALA A 178 -14.46 -15.34 1.46
N LEU A 179 -14.00 -16.15 0.49
CA LEU A 179 -12.68 -16.77 0.54
C LEU A 179 -11.56 -15.72 0.58
N PHE A 180 -11.65 -14.68 -0.24
CA PHE A 180 -10.67 -13.59 -0.25
C PHE A 180 -10.78 -12.71 1.00
N ALA A 181 -11.97 -12.48 1.56
CA ALA A 181 -12.13 -11.78 2.83
C ALA A 181 -11.38 -12.50 3.96
N CYS A 182 -11.62 -13.81 4.10
CA CYS A 182 -10.93 -14.66 5.09
C CYS A 182 -9.43 -14.72 4.82
N GLY A 183 -9.03 -14.89 3.55
CA GLY A 183 -7.64 -14.87 3.12
C GLY A 183 -6.93 -13.57 3.47
N SER A 184 -7.57 -12.42 3.27
CA SER A 184 -7.02 -11.11 3.62
C SER A 184 -6.79 -10.97 5.12
N VAL A 185 -7.68 -11.48 5.98
CA VAL A 185 -7.47 -11.48 7.45
C VAL A 185 -6.20 -12.28 7.79
N LEU A 186 -6.07 -13.49 7.26
CA LEU A 186 -4.96 -14.39 7.57
C LEU A 186 -3.63 -13.89 7.02
N ILE A 187 -3.59 -13.48 5.74
CA ILE A 187 -2.36 -13.01 5.09
C ILE A 187 -1.95 -11.64 5.61
N ARG A 188 -2.91 -10.73 5.93
CA ARG A 188 -2.57 -9.48 6.62
C ARG A 188 -1.92 -9.77 7.96
N GLY A 189 -2.51 -10.68 8.73
CA GLY A 189 -1.97 -11.12 10.00
C GLY A 189 -0.56 -11.70 9.86
N ALA A 190 -0.35 -12.62 8.90
CA ALA A 190 0.96 -13.22 8.63
C ALA A 190 2.00 -12.16 8.23
N GLY A 191 1.62 -11.23 7.36
CA GLY A 191 2.44 -10.08 6.97
C GLY A 191 2.84 -9.20 8.15
N CYS A 192 1.93 -8.97 9.10
CA CYS A 192 2.25 -8.27 10.35
C CYS A 192 3.20 -9.06 11.24
N THR A 193 2.97 -10.36 11.39
CA THR A 193 3.81 -11.25 12.20
C THR A 193 5.25 -11.26 11.69
N ILE A 194 5.46 -11.47 10.38
CA ILE A 194 6.81 -11.46 9.80
C ILE A 194 7.45 -10.07 9.87
N ASN A 195 6.67 -9.01 9.67
CA ASN A 195 7.17 -7.65 9.80
C ASN A 195 7.69 -7.40 11.23
N ASP A 196 6.89 -7.68 12.25
CA ASP A 196 7.28 -7.48 13.66
C ASP A 196 8.44 -8.42 14.09
N LEU A 197 8.54 -9.63 13.50
CA LEU A 197 9.70 -10.52 13.72
C LEU A 197 11.01 -9.91 13.20
N LEU A 198 11.00 -9.39 11.97
CA LEU A 198 12.19 -8.82 11.34
C LEU A 198 12.51 -7.40 11.84
N ASP A 199 11.50 -6.69 12.33
CA ASP A 199 11.61 -5.30 12.76
C ASP A 199 11.75 -5.13 14.27
N ARG A 200 11.70 -6.21 15.05
CA ARG A 200 11.72 -6.20 16.51
C ARG A 200 12.70 -5.20 17.13
N ASP A 201 13.95 -5.17 16.65
CA ASP A 201 15.00 -4.32 17.22
C ASP A 201 14.88 -2.85 16.80
N ILE A 202 14.23 -2.58 15.66
CA ILE A 202 13.88 -1.24 15.19
C ILE A 202 12.64 -0.76 15.95
N ASP A 203 11.63 -1.61 16.10
CA ASP A 203 10.37 -1.29 16.76
C ASP A 203 10.57 -0.93 18.25
N ARG A 204 11.55 -1.55 18.92
CA ARG A 204 11.96 -1.17 20.28
C ARG A 204 12.42 0.29 20.43
N LYS A 205 12.83 0.93 19.33
CA LYS A 205 13.41 2.29 19.31
C LYS A 205 12.40 3.36 18.86
N VAL A 206 11.18 2.97 18.47
CA VAL A 206 10.14 3.88 17.96
C VAL A 206 9.00 3.96 18.95
N GLU A 207 8.61 5.19 19.34
CA GLU A 207 7.64 5.41 20.43
C GLU A 207 6.30 4.71 20.19
N ARG A 208 5.83 4.74 18.94
CA ARG A 208 4.56 4.11 18.54
C ARG A 208 4.61 2.59 18.56
N THR A 209 5.77 1.98 18.37
CA THR A 209 5.88 0.53 18.09
C THR A 209 6.64 -0.25 19.16
N LYS A 210 7.23 0.42 20.15
CA LYS A 210 7.89 -0.21 21.30
C LYS A 210 6.98 -1.14 22.10
N SER A 211 5.67 -0.89 22.10
CA SER A 211 4.66 -1.68 22.82
C SER A 211 4.13 -2.88 22.03
N ARG A 212 4.61 -3.12 20.81
CA ARG A 212 4.22 -4.30 20.00
C ARG A 212 4.60 -5.60 20.73
N PRO A 213 3.85 -6.72 20.56
CA PRO A 213 4.06 -7.95 21.34
C PRO A 213 5.48 -8.52 21.27
N LEU A 214 6.11 -8.52 20.10
CA LEU A 214 7.49 -9.01 19.93
C LEU A 214 8.54 -8.00 20.37
N ALA A 215 8.29 -6.69 20.19
CA ALA A 215 9.22 -5.62 20.58
C ALA A 215 9.28 -5.45 22.11
N SER A 216 8.13 -5.53 22.78
CA SER A 216 7.99 -5.46 24.24
C SER A 216 8.46 -6.73 24.95
N GLY A 217 8.61 -7.85 24.24
CA GLY A 217 9.00 -9.14 24.81
C GLY A 217 7.85 -9.96 25.41
N ILE A 218 6.60 -9.51 25.29
CA ILE A 218 5.41 -10.27 25.73
C ILE A 218 5.32 -11.60 24.97
N LEU A 219 5.70 -11.61 23.68
CA LEU A 219 5.85 -12.82 22.89
C LEU A 219 7.32 -13.05 22.53
N THR A 220 7.75 -14.31 22.59
CA THR A 220 9.07 -14.71 22.13
C THR A 220 9.11 -14.82 20.60
N PRO A 221 10.29 -14.70 19.96
CA PRO A 221 10.43 -14.91 18.52
C PRO A 221 9.97 -16.30 18.06
N THR A 222 10.19 -17.34 18.88
CA THR A 222 9.76 -18.70 18.57
C THR A 222 8.24 -18.83 18.56
N GLN A 223 7.55 -18.19 19.51
CA GLN A 223 6.09 -18.07 19.49
C GLN A 223 5.59 -17.32 18.25
N GLY A 224 6.29 -16.24 17.86
CA GLY A 224 5.97 -15.49 16.64
C GLY A 224 6.10 -16.33 15.37
N VAL A 225 7.18 -17.12 15.23
CA VAL A 225 7.37 -18.03 14.09
C VAL A 225 6.32 -19.15 14.08
N GLY A 226 6.01 -19.73 15.24
CA GLY A 226 4.94 -20.73 15.36
C GLY A 226 3.58 -20.17 14.94
N PHE A 227 3.27 -18.94 15.35
CA PHE A 227 2.04 -18.25 14.96
C PHE A 227 1.99 -17.89 13.48
N LEU A 228 3.12 -17.46 12.89
CA LEU A 228 3.23 -17.26 11.45
C LEU A 228 2.93 -18.57 10.70
N GLY A 229 3.52 -19.68 11.13
CA GLY A 229 3.23 -21.00 10.57
C GLY A 229 1.76 -21.36 10.67
N PHE A 230 1.13 -21.12 11.82
CA PHE A 230 -0.31 -21.32 12.02
C PHE A 230 -1.17 -20.47 11.06
N GLN A 231 -0.88 -19.18 10.89
CA GLN A 231 -1.61 -18.30 9.97
C GLN A 231 -1.50 -18.78 8.51
N LEU A 232 -0.30 -19.21 8.09
CA LEU A 232 -0.06 -19.74 6.74
C LEU A 232 -0.75 -21.09 6.52
N LEU A 233 -0.74 -21.97 7.52
CA LEU A 233 -1.46 -23.25 7.48
C LEU A 233 -2.97 -23.06 7.39
N LEU A 234 -3.54 -22.06 8.06
CA LEU A 234 -4.95 -21.71 7.91
C LEU A 234 -5.26 -21.08 6.54
N GLY A 235 -4.31 -20.34 5.94
CA GLY A 235 -4.48 -19.75 4.61
C GLY A 235 -4.37 -20.78 3.48
N LEU A 236 -3.63 -21.87 3.68
CA LEU A 236 -3.38 -22.89 2.66
C LEU A 236 -4.67 -23.55 2.12
N PRO A 237 -5.64 -23.99 2.94
CA PRO A 237 -6.92 -24.51 2.44
C PRO A 237 -7.73 -23.52 1.59
N ILE A 238 -7.60 -22.21 1.83
CA ILE A 238 -8.23 -21.18 0.99
C ILE A 238 -7.55 -21.17 -0.38
N LEU A 239 -6.22 -21.16 -0.40
CA LEU A 239 -5.44 -21.14 -1.64
C LEU A 239 -5.70 -22.39 -2.49
N LEU A 240 -5.77 -23.57 -1.88
CA LEU A 240 -6.01 -24.85 -2.56
C LEU A 240 -7.41 -24.97 -3.18
N GLN A 241 -8.37 -24.15 -2.76
CA GLN A 241 -9.70 -24.08 -3.39
C GLN A 241 -9.72 -23.24 -4.68
N LEU A 242 -8.66 -22.47 -4.95
CA LEU A 242 -8.55 -21.67 -6.17
C LEU A 242 -7.99 -22.51 -7.33
N ASN A 243 -8.11 -22.00 -8.55
CA ASN A 243 -7.49 -22.65 -9.72
C ASN A 243 -5.95 -22.58 -9.72
N ASN A 244 -5.31 -23.39 -10.57
CA ASN A 244 -3.85 -23.52 -10.63
C ASN A 244 -3.11 -22.19 -10.82
N LEU A 245 -3.60 -21.31 -11.69
CA LEU A 245 -2.97 -20.00 -11.92
C LEU A 245 -2.99 -19.15 -10.64
N SER A 246 -4.13 -19.12 -9.95
CA SER A 246 -4.30 -18.39 -8.70
C SER A 246 -3.44 -18.97 -7.57
N GLN A 247 -3.30 -20.30 -7.52
CA GLN A 247 -2.39 -20.96 -6.58
C GLN A 247 -0.94 -20.54 -6.79
N ILE A 248 -0.48 -20.55 -8.04
CA ILE A 248 0.87 -20.11 -8.42
C ILE A 248 1.07 -18.64 -8.02
N LEU A 249 0.16 -17.75 -8.41
CA LEU A 249 0.23 -16.33 -8.06
C LEU A 249 0.20 -16.10 -6.54
N GLY A 250 -0.59 -16.88 -5.80
CA GLY A 250 -0.64 -16.83 -4.34
C GLY A 250 0.69 -17.23 -3.70
N VAL A 251 1.33 -18.30 -4.17
CA VAL A 251 2.68 -18.69 -3.69
C VAL A 251 3.71 -17.61 -4.01
N PHE A 252 3.69 -17.04 -5.22
CA PHE A 252 4.60 -15.95 -5.60
C PHE A 252 4.42 -14.69 -4.73
N SER A 253 3.19 -14.41 -4.29
CA SER A 253 2.91 -13.27 -3.41
C SER A 253 3.71 -13.34 -2.10
N LEU A 254 3.99 -14.55 -1.60
CA LEU A 254 4.74 -14.76 -0.37
C LEU A 254 6.15 -14.17 -0.48
N LEU A 255 6.80 -14.26 -1.65
CA LEU A 255 8.13 -13.67 -1.86
C LEU A 255 8.12 -12.16 -1.56
N LEU A 256 7.08 -11.45 -1.99
CA LEU A 256 6.91 -10.03 -1.71
C LEU A 256 6.61 -9.79 -0.23
N VAL A 257 5.69 -10.55 0.36
CA VAL A 257 5.32 -10.42 1.78
C VAL A 257 6.53 -10.61 2.70
N PHE A 258 7.35 -11.63 2.45
CA PHE A 258 8.52 -11.95 3.27
C PHE A 258 9.65 -10.94 3.14
N SER A 259 9.83 -10.35 1.95
CA SER A 259 10.94 -9.42 1.69
C SER A 259 10.58 -7.95 1.95
N TYR A 260 9.30 -7.60 1.99
CA TYR A 260 8.83 -6.23 2.28
C TYR A 260 9.47 -5.59 3.54
N PRO A 261 9.54 -6.27 4.71
CA PRO A 261 10.10 -5.65 5.92
C PRO A 261 11.56 -5.20 5.76
N LEU A 262 12.29 -5.83 4.83
CA LEU A 262 13.68 -5.49 4.54
C LEU A 262 13.82 -4.21 3.71
N MET A 263 12.78 -3.81 2.97
CA MET A 263 12.85 -2.71 2.01
C MET A 263 13.17 -1.36 2.66
N LYS A 264 12.70 -1.14 3.89
CA LYS A 264 12.98 0.09 4.65
C LYS A 264 14.47 0.28 4.99
N ARG A 265 15.28 -0.79 4.90
CA ARG A 265 16.74 -0.74 5.11
C ARG A 265 17.46 -0.36 3.81
N PHE A 266 16.92 -0.77 2.66
CA PHE A 266 17.59 -0.65 1.37
C PHE A 266 17.14 0.58 0.58
N THR A 267 15.85 0.90 0.57
CA THR A 267 15.27 1.92 -0.32
C THR A 267 14.46 2.97 0.42
N TYR A 268 14.35 4.16 -0.16
CA TYR A 268 13.41 5.22 0.24
C TYR A 268 11.99 5.01 -0.33
N TRP A 269 11.74 3.90 -1.01
CA TRP A 269 10.45 3.54 -1.58
C TRP A 269 9.82 2.27 -0.98
N PRO A 270 9.87 2.03 0.36
CA PRO A 270 9.18 0.87 0.91
C PRO A 270 7.66 0.94 0.68
N GLN A 271 7.07 2.13 0.57
CA GLN A 271 5.66 2.33 0.23
C GLN A 271 5.30 1.81 -1.17
N ALA A 272 6.17 1.98 -2.16
CA ALA A 272 5.95 1.43 -3.49
C ALA A 272 5.96 -0.10 -3.45
N TYR A 273 6.90 -0.67 -2.69
CA TYR A 273 6.98 -2.12 -2.49
C TYR A 273 5.76 -2.66 -1.74
N LEU A 274 5.29 -1.94 -0.72
CA LEU A 274 4.03 -2.25 -0.04
C LEU A 274 2.86 -2.24 -1.03
N GLY A 275 2.84 -1.28 -1.97
CA GLY A 275 1.87 -1.23 -3.05
C GLY A 275 1.86 -2.50 -3.88
N LEU A 276 3.02 -3.07 -4.21
CA LEU A 276 3.10 -4.37 -4.89
C LEU A 276 2.46 -5.48 -4.05
N VAL A 277 2.74 -5.50 -2.75
CA VAL A 277 2.24 -6.53 -1.83
C VAL A 277 0.73 -6.43 -1.64
N PHE A 278 0.22 -5.24 -1.32
CA PHE A 278 -1.18 -5.03 -0.94
C PHE A 278 -2.13 -5.16 -2.12
N ASN A 279 -1.66 -4.84 -3.33
CA ASN A 279 -2.51 -4.88 -4.52
C ASN A 279 -2.37 -6.18 -5.31
N TRP A 280 -1.51 -7.11 -4.89
CA TRP A 280 -1.35 -8.42 -5.54
C TRP A 280 -2.67 -9.20 -5.61
N GLY A 281 -3.57 -8.91 -4.68
CA GLY A 281 -4.94 -9.41 -4.66
C GLY A 281 -5.73 -9.13 -5.94
N ALA A 282 -5.43 -8.06 -6.69
CA ALA A 282 -6.05 -7.79 -7.99
C ALA A 282 -5.68 -8.85 -9.04
N LEU A 283 -4.42 -9.31 -9.05
CA LEU A 283 -3.98 -10.36 -9.97
C LEU A 283 -4.65 -11.70 -9.64
N ILE A 284 -4.65 -12.07 -8.36
CA ILE A 284 -5.22 -13.36 -7.91
C ILE A 284 -6.75 -13.33 -8.06
N GLY A 285 -7.41 -12.21 -7.77
CA GLY A 285 -8.87 -12.08 -7.89
C GLY A 285 -9.38 -12.34 -9.30
N TRP A 286 -8.74 -11.75 -10.31
CA TRP A 286 -9.10 -11.99 -11.71
C TRP A 286 -8.78 -13.42 -12.14
N ALA A 287 -7.57 -13.89 -11.82
CA ALA A 287 -7.15 -15.25 -12.13
C ALA A 287 -8.12 -16.28 -11.53
N ALA A 288 -8.62 -16.04 -10.31
CA ALA A 288 -9.56 -16.94 -9.63
C ALA A 288 -10.87 -17.09 -10.40
N MET A 289 -11.37 -15.99 -10.99
CA MET A 289 -12.63 -15.96 -11.73
C MET A 289 -12.49 -16.43 -13.19
N LYS A 290 -11.44 -16.01 -13.89
CA LYS A 290 -11.30 -16.23 -15.35
C LYS A 290 -10.34 -17.36 -15.72
N GLY A 291 -9.50 -17.82 -14.79
CA GLY A 291 -8.44 -18.81 -15.07
C GLY A 291 -7.29 -18.29 -15.94
N THR A 292 -7.32 -17.02 -16.32
CA THR A 292 -6.33 -16.30 -17.14
C THR A 292 -6.09 -14.92 -16.54
N ILE A 293 -5.18 -14.13 -17.13
CA ILE A 293 -5.03 -12.70 -16.83
C ILE A 293 -5.31 -11.93 -18.12
N ASP A 294 -6.19 -10.94 -18.04
CA ASP A 294 -6.33 -9.93 -19.10
C ASP A 294 -5.43 -8.73 -18.76
N PRO A 295 -4.32 -8.52 -19.49
CA PRO A 295 -3.39 -7.43 -19.17
C PRO A 295 -4.00 -6.04 -19.37
N ALA A 296 -4.97 -5.89 -20.29
CA ALA A 296 -5.58 -4.59 -20.57
C ALA A 296 -6.42 -4.09 -19.39
N ILE A 297 -7.06 -5.00 -18.66
CA ILE A 297 -7.87 -4.67 -17.48
C ILE A 297 -7.01 -4.65 -16.22
N ILE A 298 -6.15 -5.67 -16.05
CA ILE A 298 -5.50 -5.94 -14.76
C ILE A 298 -4.23 -5.14 -14.54
N LEU A 299 -3.44 -4.84 -15.58
CA LEU A 299 -2.26 -4.00 -15.36
C LEU A 299 -2.66 -2.58 -14.90
N PRO A 300 -3.64 -1.90 -15.52
CA PRO A 300 -4.12 -0.63 -14.99
C PRO A 300 -4.72 -0.77 -13.58
N LEU A 301 -5.53 -1.81 -13.29
CA LEU A 301 -6.09 -2.00 -11.94
C LEU A 301 -5.01 -2.16 -10.87
N TYR A 302 -3.99 -2.96 -11.17
CA TYR A 302 -2.87 -3.21 -10.25
C TYR A 302 -2.01 -1.95 -10.07
N THR A 303 -1.70 -1.24 -11.15
CA THR A 303 -0.99 0.05 -11.11
C THR A 303 -1.78 1.10 -10.32
N ALA A 304 -3.09 1.18 -10.51
CA ALA A 304 -3.95 2.06 -9.74
C ALA A 304 -3.86 1.78 -8.25
N GLY A 305 -3.89 0.51 -7.86
CA GLY A 305 -3.73 0.07 -6.49
C GLY A 305 -2.36 0.48 -5.90
N ILE A 306 -1.27 0.28 -6.64
CA ILE A 306 0.08 0.69 -6.20
C ILE A 306 0.14 2.21 -5.99
N CYS A 307 -0.40 2.98 -6.93
CA CYS A 307 -0.48 4.44 -6.80
C CYS A 307 -1.34 4.85 -5.60
N TRP A 308 -2.46 4.18 -5.35
CA TRP A 308 -3.28 4.41 -4.18
C TRP A 308 -2.54 4.13 -2.87
N THR A 309 -1.79 3.02 -2.79
CA THR A 309 -0.91 2.71 -1.65
C THR A 309 0.15 3.78 -1.44
N LEU A 310 0.75 4.30 -2.51
CA LEU A 310 1.66 5.44 -2.41
C LEU A 310 0.99 6.70 -1.85
N VAL A 311 -0.31 6.92 -2.09
CA VAL A 311 -1.02 8.04 -1.46
C VAL A 311 -1.18 7.79 0.04
N TYR A 312 -1.90 6.74 0.42
CA TYR A 312 -2.29 6.56 1.82
C TYR A 312 -1.11 6.18 2.73
N ASP A 313 -0.14 5.41 2.23
CA ASP A 313 0.94 4.89 3.06
C ASP A 313 2.06 5.92 3.21
N THR A 314 2.24 6.81 2.22
CA THR A 314 3.11 7.99 2.40
C THR A 314 2.52 8.95 3.42
N ILE A 315 1.19 9.21 3.42
CA ILE A 315 0.53 9.97 4.49
C ILE A 315 0.74 9.28 5.84
N TYR A 316 0.50 7.96 5.90
CA TYR A 316 0.66 7.19 7.13
C TYR A 316 2.10 7.25 7.68
N ALA A 317 3.11 7.21 6.81
CA ALA A 317 4.53 7.25 7.18
C ALA A 317 4.98 8.59 7.80
N HIS A 318 4.25 9.69 7.60
CA HIS A 318 4.58 10.96 8.28
C HIS A 318 4.41 10.88 9.81
N GLN A 319 3.63 9.91 10.33
CA GLN A 319 3.49 9.68 11.77
C GLN A 319 4.80 9.33 12.49
N ASP A 320 5.71 8.65 11.80
CA ASP A 320 6.97 8.14 12.37
C ASP A 320 8.19 8.92 11.85
N LYS A 321 7.99 10.00 11.08
CA LYS A 321 9.05 10.73 10.37
C LYS A 321 10.24 11.11 11.26
N GLU A 322 9.96 11.67 12.44
CA GLU A 322 11.00 12.13 13.37
C GLU A 322 11.82 10.97 13.96
N ASP A 323 11.16 9.86 14.26
CA ASP A 323 11.82 8.68 14.83
C ASP A 323 12.61 7.93 13.75
N ASP A 324 12.06 7.85 12.53
CA ASP A 324 12.70 7.26 11.35
C ASP A 324 14.04 7.96 11.03
N VAL A 325 14.10 9.29 11.13
CA VAL A 325 15.36 10.05 10.95
C VAL A 325 16.41 9.64 11.98
N LYS A 326 16.04 9.52 13.26
CA LYS A 326 16.97 9.21 14.35
C LYS A 326 17.56 7.81 14.22
N ILE A 327 16.78 6.86 13.73
CA ILE A 327 17.16 5.45 13.62
C ILE A 327 17.65 5.05 12.21
N GLY A 328 17.64 5.99 11.26
CA GLY A 328 18.11 5.77 9.89
C GLY A 328 17.18 4.90 9.02
N VAL A 329 15.90 4.81 9.36
CA VAL A 329 14.89 4.11 8.56
C VAL A 329 14.49 4.99 7.38
N LYS A 330 14.40 4.42 6.18
CA LYS A 330 14.10 5.14 4.95
C LYS A 330 12.61 5.03 4.62
N SER A 331 12.00 6.12 4.14
CA SER A 331 10.60 6.15 3.71
C SER A 331 10.36 7.23 2.64
N THR A 332 9.23 7.13 1.93
CA THR A 332 8.81 8.17 0.97
C THR A 332 8.49 9.49 1.66
N ALA A 333 8.00 9.46 2.91
CA ALA A 333 7.79 10.66 3.73
C ALA A 333 9.11 11.43 3.95
N LEU A 334 10.22 10.72 4.16
CA LEU A 334 11.56 11.32 4.22
C LEU A 334 12.07 11.76 2.86
N ARG A 335 11.83 10.96 1.81
CA ARG A 335 12.29 11.28 0.45
C ARG A 335 11.64 12.53 -0.11
N PHE A 336 10.34 12.68 0.08
CA PHE A 336 9.58 13.80 -0.47
C PHE A 336 9.61 15.02 0.44
N GLY A 337 9.76 14.83 1.75
CA GLY A 337 9.81 15.93 2.72
C GLY A 337 8.63 16.88 2.54
N ASP A 338 8.94 18.17 2.35
CA ASP A 338 7.93 19.22 2.19
C ASP A 338 7.18 19.15 0.86
N SER A 339 7.74 18.45 -0.14
CA SER A 339 7.11 18.21 -1.44
C SER A 339 6.13 17.02 -1.44
N THR A 340 5.80 16.45 -0.27
CA THR A 340 4.91 15.26 -0.19
C THR A 340 3.57 15.49 -0.90
N LYS A 341 2.89 16.62 -0.64
CA LYS A 341 1.54 16.89 -1.21
C LYS A 341 1.52 16.86 -2.74
N PRO A 342 2.44 17.54 -3.45
CA PRO A 342 2.58 17.40 -4.91
C PRO A 342 2.76 15.96 -5.39
N TRP A 343 3.65 15.18 -4.76
CA TRP A 343 3.90 13.78 -5.15
C TRP A 343 2.68 12.89 -4.99
N ILE A 344 2.03 12.93 -3.82
CA ILE A 344 0.83 12.12 -3.58
C ILE A 344 -0.37 12.62 -4.40
N SER A 345 -0.41 13.88 -4.82
CA SER A 345 -1.39 14.38 -5.80
C SER A 345 -1.18 13.72 -7.16
N GLY A 346 0.09 13.63 -7.62
CA GLY A 346 0.44 12.94 -8.87
C GLY A 346 0.09 11.45 -8.83
N PHE A 347 0.38 10.77 -7.72
CA PHE A 347 -0.04 9.38 -7.53
C PHE A 347 -1.56 9.22 -7.46
N GLY A 348 -2.27 10.17 -6.82
CA GLY A 348 -3.73 10.19 -6.82
C GLY A 348 -4.31 10.33 -8.22
N ALA A 349 -3.79 11.24 -9.05
CA ALA A 349 -4.20 11.39 -10.44
C ALA A 349 -3.92 10.12 -11.26
N ALA A 350 -2.73 9.53 -11.12
CA ALA A 350 -2.38 8.27 -11.78
C ALA A 350 -3.27 7.11 -11.34
N CYS A 351 -3.65 7.05 -10.05
CA CYS A 351 -4.59 6.07 -9.53
C CYS A 351 -5.95 6.16 -10.23
N ILE A 352 -6.56 7.36 -10.25
CA ILE A 352 -7.87 7.58 -10.86
C ILE A 352 -7.84 7.31 -12.36
N ALA A 353 -6.78 7.76 -13.07
CA ALA A 353 -6.64 7.51 -14.50
C ALA A 353 -6.56 6.01 -14.83
N ASN A 354 -5.82 5.24 -14.05
CA ASN A 354 -5.71 3.79 -14.25
C ASN A 354 -6.99 3.04 -13.86
N LEU A 355 -7.74 3.50 -12.85
CA LEU A 355 -9.07 2.98 -12.54
C LEU A 355 -10.07 3.27 -13.66
N ALA A 356 -10.04 4.46 -14.25
CA ALA A 356 -10.86 4.81 -15.40
C ALA A 356 -10.55 3.89 -16.59
N LEU A 357 -9.26 3.71 -16.90
CA LEU A 357 -8.80 2.84 -17.98
C LEU A 357 -9.18 1.38 -17.76
N SER A 358 -9.00 0.86 -16.55
CA SER A 358 -9.39 -0.52 -16.20
C SER A 358 -10.89 -0.73 -16.35
N GLY A 359 -11.70 0.21 -15.83
CA GLY A 359 -13.16 0.13 -15.94
C GLY A 359 -13.68 0.25 -17.37
N TYR A 360 -13.06 1.12 -18.19
CA TYR A 360 -13.34 1.23 -19.61
C TYR A 360 -13.00 -0.07 -20.35
N ASN A 361 -11.81 -0.63 -20.15
CA ASN A 361 -11.39 -1.88 -20.78
C ASN A 361 -12.21 -3.09 -20.30
N ALA A 362 -12.84 -2.99 -19.13
CA ALA A 362 -13.74 -4.01 -18.60
C ALA A 362 -15.20 -3.79 -19.02
N ASP A 363 -15.50 -2.83 -19.89
CA ASP A 363 -16.86 -2.49 -20.34
C ASP A 363 -17.84 -2.23 -19.18
N LEU A 364 -17.37 -1.53 -18.13
CA LEU A 364 -18.26 -1.12 -17.04
C LEU A 364 -19.20 -0.01 -17.52
N ALA A 365 -20.51 -0.19 -17.26
CA ALA A 365 -21.51 0.79 -17.65
C ALA A 365 -21.36 2.13 -16.90
N TRP A 366 -22.13 3.12 -17.36
CA TRP A 366 -22.08 4.50 -16.87
C TRP A 366 -22.13 4.68 -15.34
N PRO A 367 -22.84 3.86 -14.52
CA PRO A 367 -22.90 4.06 -13.07
C PRO A 367 -21.52 3.98 -12.38
N TYR A 368 -20.53 3.34 -13.00
CA TYR A 368 -19.18 3.28 -12.47
C TYR A 368 -18.53 4.67 -12.35
N TYR A 369 -18.72 5.55 -13.34
CA TYR A 369 -17.96 6.80 -13.45
C TYR A 369 -18.35 7.86 -12.39
N PRO A 370 -19.63 8.03 -12.00
CA PRO A 370 -20.00 8.87 -10.84
C PRO A 370 -19.37 8.42 -9.52
N PHE A 371 -19.26 7.10 -9.28
CA PHE A 371 -18.56 6.57 -8.12
C PHE A 371 -17.06 6.85 -8.20
N LEU A 372 -16.46 6.70 -9.38
CA LEU A 372 -15.05 7.04 -9.61
C LEU A 372 -14.78 8.54 -9.37
N ALA A 373 -15.68 9.42 -9.80
CA ALA A 373 -15.61 10.85 -9.53
C ALA A 373 -15.71 11.14 -8.01
N THR A 374 -16.60 10.45 -7.30
CA THR A 374 -16.72 10.56 -5.85
C THR A 374 -15.46 10.07 -5.13
N ALA A 375 -14.87 8.95 -5.57
CA ALA A 375 -13.62 8.43 -5.05
C ALA A 375 -12.43 9.39 -5.32
N SER A 376 -12.41 10.02 -6.50
CA SER A 376 -11.45 11.07 -6.85
C SER A 376 -11.56 12.28 -5.92
N ALA A 377 -12.79 12.78 -5.68
CA ALA A 377 -13.04 13.86 -4.72
C ALA A 377 -12.61 13.47 -3.30
N HIS A 378 -12.84 12.23 -2.89
CA HIS A 378 -12.38 11.72 -1.60
C HIS A 378 -10.85 11.73 -1.47
N LEU A 379 -10.10 11.27 -2.48
CA LEU A 379 -8.63 11.37 -2.49
C LEU A 379 -8.15 12.84 -2.49
N ALA A 380 -8.76 13.70 -3.31
CA ALA A 380 -8.42 15.11 -3.37
C ALA A 380 -8.65 15.80 -2.02
N TRP A 381 -9.75 15.47 -1.32
CA TRP A 381 -9.99 15.92 0.04
C TRP A 381 -8.92 15.44 1.01
N GLN A 382 -8.53 14.16 0.97
CA GLN A 382 -7.45 13.65 1.83
C GLN A 382 -6.15 14.43 1.62
N VAL A 383 -5.72 14.58 0.37
CA VAL A 383 -4.42 15.20 0.02
C VAL A 383 -4.40 16.70 0.32
N SER A 384 -5.50 17.42 0.04
CA SER A 384 -5.57 18.86 0.28
C SER A 384 -5.60 19.18 1.78
N THR A 385 -6.43 18.47 2.54
CA THR A 385 -6.72 18.82 3.94
C THR A 385 -5.80 18.16 4.97
N VAL A 386 -4.99 17.16 4.58
CA VAL A 386 -4.10 16.50 5.55
C VAL A 386 -3.07 17.46 6.12
N ASP A 387 -2.92 17.45 7.44
CA ASP A 387 -1.77 18.00 8.13
C ASP A 387 -0.72 16.90 8.33
N LEU A 388 0.38 17.01 7.58
CA LEU A 388 1.48 16.02 7.62
C LEU A 388 2.34 16.13 8.89
N SER A 389 2.15 17.18 9.70
CA SER A 389 2.80 17.31 11.00
C SER A 389 1.96 16.71 12.15
N ASP A 390 0.66 16.55 11.96
CA ASP A 390 -0.24 15.94 12.93
C ASP A 390 -0.36 14.41 12.71
N ARG A 391 0.19 13.66 13.67
CA ARG A 391 0.14 12.18 13.67
C ARG A 391 -1.31 11.66 13.69
N LEU A 392 -2.20 12.32 14.43
CA LEU A 392 -3.60 11.90 14.56
C LEU A 392 -4.37 12.14 13.27
N ASP A 393 -4.16 13.28 12.61
CA ASP A 393 -4.78 13.55 11.31
C ASP A 393 -4.28 12.58 10.24
N CYS A 394 -2.97 12.34 10.16
CA CYS A 394 -2.38 11.33 9.27
C CYS A 394 -3.03 9.94 9.46
N ASN A 395 -3.23 9.52 10.71
CA ASN A 395 -3.91 8.26 11.02
C ASN A 395 -5.40 8.28 10.59
N ARG A 396 -6.12 9.38 10.83
CA ARG A 396 -7.53 9.52 10.39
C ARG A 396 -7.66 9.42 8.87
N LYS A 397 -6.78 10.10 8.12
CA LYS A 397 -6.73 10.00 6.66
C LYS A 397 -6.42 8.58 6.21
N PHE A 398 -5.43 7.93 6.79
CA PHE A 398 -5.15 6.51 6.51
C PHE A 398 -6.38 5.63 6.74
N VAL A 399 -7.03 5.74 7.91
CA VAL A 399 -8.23 4.97 8.27
C VAL A 399 -9.42 5.22 7.34
N SER A 400 -9.53 6.41 6.76
CA SER A 400 -10.61 6.74 5.81
C SER A 400 -10.49 6.00 4.47
N ASN A 401 -9.32 5.45 4.12
CA ASN A 401 -9.12 4.74 2.84
C ASN A 401 -9.97 3.48 2.67
N LYS A 402 -10.47 2.88 3.76
CA LYS A 402 -11.48 1.81 3.64
C LYS A 402 -12.71 2.25 2.83
N TRP A 403 -13.07 3.53 2.89
CA TRP A 403 -14.20 4.10 2.15
C TRP A 403 -13.86 4.37 0.69
N PHE A 404 -12.63 4.76 0.38
CA PHE A 404 -12.17 4.83 -1.01
C PHE A 404 -12.34 3.48 -1.69
N GLY A 405 -11.90 2.39 -1.05
CA GLY A 405 -12.08 1.07 -1.64
C GLY A 405 -13.53 0.60 -1.73
N ALA A 406 -14.38 0.96 -0.76
CA ALA A 406 -15.81 0.71 -0.84
C ALA A 406 -16.48 1.49 -1.98
N LEU A 407 -16.10 2.75 -2.22
CA LEU A 407 -16.62 3.56 -3.33
C LEU A 407 -16.28 2.94 -4.69
N ILE A 408 -15.02 2.53 -4.88
CA ILE A 408 -14.60 1.86 -6.12
C ILE A 408 -15.33 0.52 -6.28
N PHE A 409 -15.43 -0.29 -5.23
CA PHE A 409 -16.17 -1.55 -5.29
C PHE A 409 -17.66 -1.36 -5.62
N GLY A 410 -18.32 -0.38 -4.98
CA GLY A 410 -19.71 -0.04 -5.25
C GLY A 410 -19.91 0.43 -6.70
N GLY A 411 -18.99 1.26 -7.21
CA GLY A 411 -19.00 1.68 -8.61
C GLY A 411 -18.87 0.50 -9.58
N ILE A 412 -17.95 -0.43 -9.31
CA ILE A 412 -17.76 -1.63 -10.14
C ILE A 412 -19.03 -2.48 -10.12
N LEU A 413 -19.62 -2.69 -8.95
CA LEU A 413 -20.85 -3.47 -8.79
C LEU A 413 -22.01 -2.85 -9.59
N CYS A 414 -22.27 -1.56 -9.39
CA CYS A 414 -23.33 -0.85 -10.11
C CYS A 414 -23.06 -0.78 -11.61
N GLY A 415 -21.81 -0.58 -12.02
CA GLY A 415 -21.39 -0.60 -13.41
C GLY A 415 -21.67 -1.96 -14.05
N ARG A 416 -21.25 -3.05 -13.41
CA ARG A 416 -21.39 -4.40 -13.95
C ARG A 416 -22.83 -4.89 -13.99
N LEU A 417 -23.66 -4.52 -13.01
CA LEU A 417 -25.09 -4.86 -12.99
C LEU A 417 -25.91 -4.18 -14.10
N VAL A 418 -25.40 -3.07 -14.64
CA VAL A 418 -26.06 -2.30 -15.71
C VAL A 418 -25.43 -2.56 -17.09
N SER A 419 -24.24 -3.17 -17.13
CA SER A 419 -23.53 -3.57 -18.36
C SER A 419 -24.28 -4.59 -19.20
#